data_AF-A0A395D5T8-F1
#
_entry.id   AF-A0A395D5T8-F1
#
_cell.length_a   1.000
_cell.length_b   1.000
_cell.length_c   1.000
_cell.angle_alpha   90.00
_cell.angle_beta   90.00
_cell.angle_gamma   90.00
#
_symmetry.space_group_name_H-M   'P 1'
#
loop_
_entity.id
_entity.type
_entity.pdbx_description
1 polymer ?
#
loop_
_entity_poly.entity_id
_entity_poly.type
_entity_poly.pdbx_seq_one_letter_code
_entity_poly.pdbx_strand_id
1 'polypeptide(L)'
;MLDIPQSVIVSGKRMAEFEELLARLKRQKENAEAVLSRLNAAIDLLEKAKDVLGPDELVKFMEAIPPTPGVEASRKRPRGILPPEDVAAAVRATLLEVGRPMKRGELVAELMSRQIPLSGKDKNKNLGTIIWRHPQHFVSLEGLGYWVRDVPLPGVYTPEG
;
A
#
# COMPACT_ATOMS: atom_id res chain seq x y z
N MET A 1 -51.11 33.18 -11.52
CA MET A 1 -50.08 32.17 -11.83
C MET A 1 -48.90 32.50 -10.93
N LEU A 2 -48.70 31.76 -9.83
CA LEU A 2 -47.66 32.08 -8.84
C LEU A 2 -46.32 31.51 -9.33
N ASP A 3 -45.39 32.40 -9.63
CA ASP A 3 -44.05 32.06 -10.10
C ASP A 3 -43.18 31.71 -8.89
N ILE A 4 -42.77 30.45 -8.78
CA ILE A 4 -41.96 29.97 -7.64
C ILE A 4 -40.51 30.40 -7.89
N PRO A 5 -39.86 31.10 -6.93
CA PRO A 5 -38.47 31.53 -7.12
C PRO A 5 -37.54 30.34 -7.34
N GLN A 6 -36.76 30.40 -8.43
CA GLN A 6 -35.74 29.39 -8.78
C GLN A 6 -34.77 29.07 -7.62
N SER A 7 -34.52 30.04 -6.71
CA SER A 7 -33.68 29.86 -5.52
C SER A 7 -34.22 28.83 -4.52
N VAL A 8 -35.55 28.71 -4.38
CA VAL A 8 -36.19 27.72 -3.49
C VAL A 8 -36.08 26.31 -4.07
N ILE A 9 -36.18 26.18 -5.38
CA ILE A 9 -36.07 24.90 -6.10
C ILE A 9 -34.64 24.36 -6.03
N VAL A 10 -33.63 25.22 -6.19
CA VAL A 10 -32.21 24.84 -6.08
C VAL A 10 -31.84 24.44 -4.65
N SER A 11 -32.40 25.11 -3.65
CA SER A 11 -32.20 24.78 -2.23
C SER A 11 -32.78 23.40 -1.89
N GLY A 12 -34.00 23.10 -2.34
CA GLY A 12 -34.63 21.79 -2.13
C GLY A 12 -33.87 20.64 -2.79
N LYS A 13 -33.35 20.83 -4.01
CA LYS A 13 -32.56 19.80 -4.70
C LYS A 13 -31.25 19.49 -3.98
N ARG A 14 -30.53 20.51 -3.51
CA ARG A 14 -29.29 20.33 -2.74
C ARG A 14 -29.52 19.61 -1.42
N MET A 15 -30.64 19.90 -0.74
CA MET A 15 -31.02 19.19 0.48
C MET A 15 -31.32 17.72 0.22
N ALA A 16 -32.00 17.38 -0.88
CA ALA A 16 -32.25 15.99 -1.24
C ALA A 16 -30.94 15.20 -1.54
N GLU A 17 -30.00 15.80 -2.29
CA GLU A 17 -28.69 15.20 -2.56
C GLU A 17 -27.88 14.99 -1.27
N PHE A 18 -27.98 15.92 -0.31
CA PHE A 18 -27.33 15.81 0.99
C PHE A 18 -27.92 14.68 1.84
N GLU A 19 -29.26 14.55 1.89
CA GLU A 19 -29.94 13.46 2.61
C GLU A 19 -29.61 12.09 1.99
N GLU A 20 -29.53 11.99 0.66
CA GLU A 20 -29.11 10.75 -0.01
C GLU A 20 -27.67 10.37 0.34
N LEU A 21 -26.75 11.34 0.38
CA LEU A 21 -25.38 11.13 0.81
C LEU A 21 -25.32 10.63 2.26
N LEU A 22 -26.07 11.26 3.17
CA LEU A 22 -26.16 10.83 4.57
C LEU A 22 -26.69 9.41 4.71
N ALA A 23 -27.75 9.05 3.99
CA ALA A 23 -28.31 7.71 3.98
C ALA A 23 -27.29 6.66 3.50
N ARG A 24 -26.54 6.99 2.44
CA ARG A 24 -25.47 6.12 1.92
C ARG A 24 -24.35 5.91 2.94
N LEU A 25 -23.89 6.98 3.59
CA LEU A 25 -22.83 6.90 4.60
C LEU A 25 -23.28 6.09 5.82
N LYS A 26 -24.53 6.25 6.27
CA LYS A 26 -25.10 5.43 7.36
C LYS A 26 -25.10 3.94 7.02
N ARG A 27 -25.53 3.56 5.81
CA ARG A 27 -25.47 2.16 5.35
C ARG A 27 -24.04 1.63 5.28
N GLN A 28 -23.09 2.44 4.82
CA GLN A 28 -21.67 2.06 4.80
C GLN A 28 -21.13 1.81 6.21
N LYS A 29 -21.48 2.67 7.18
CA LYS A 29 -21.13 2.49 8.58
C LYS A 29 -21.68 1.18 9.14
N GLU A 30 -22.96 0.91 8.96
CA GLU A 30 -23.63 -0.31 9.44
C GLU A 30 -22.97 -1.58 8.86
N ASN A 31 -22.67 -1.58 7.56
CA ASN A 31 -21.96 -2.68 6.92
C ASN A 31 -20.56 -2.89 7.52
N ALA A 32 -19.83 -1.81 7.79
CA ALA A 32 -18.50 -1.90 8.41
C ALA A 32 -18.57 -2.45 9.84
N GLU A 33 -19.57 -2.02 10.63
CA GLU A 33 -19.82 -2.55 11.98
C GLU A 33 -20.14 -4.05 11.96
N ALA A 34 -20.94 -4.51 10.98
CA ALA A 34 -21.22 -5.93 10.80
C ALA A 34 -20.00 -6.76 10.37
N VAL A 35 -19.05 -6.17 9.63
CA VAL A 35 -17.76 -6.82 9.32
C VAL A 35 -16.89 -6.91 10.57
N LEU A 36 -16.76 -5.80 11.32
CA LEU A 36 -15.97 -5.77 12.55
C LEU A 36 -16.47 -6.78 13.58
N SER A 37 -17.78 -6.89 13.76
CA SER A 37 -18.38 -7.88 14.65
C SER A 37 -18.00 -9.31 14.28
N ARG A 38 -18.01 -9.65 12.98
CA ARG A 38 -17.60 -10.98 12.51
C ARG A 38 -16.12 -11.26 12.72
N LEU A 39 -15.26 -10.27 12.49
CA LEU A 39 -13.82 -10.41 12.72
C LEU A 39 -13.50 -10.61 14.20
N ASN A 40 -14.14 -9.84 15.08
CA ASN A 40 -13.97 -10.00 16.52
C ASN A 40 -14.42 -11.39 16.99
N ALA A 41 -15.57 -11.88 16.52
CA ALA A 41 -16.03 -13.23 16.83
C ALA A 41 -15.03 -14.32 16.37
N ALA A 42 -14.37 -14.11 15.23
CA ALA A 42 -13.33 -15.03 14.75
C ALA A 42 -12.05 -14.96 15.60
N ILE A 43 -11.64 -13.76 16.02
CA ILE A 43 -10.51 -13.57 16.95
C ILE A 43 -10.79 -14.29 18.27
N ASP A 44 -11.96 -14.06 18.87
CA ASP A 44 -12.36 -14.70 20.13
C ASP A 44 -12.35 -16.23 20.02
N LEU A 45 -12.77 -16.78 18.87
CA LEU A 45 -12.73 -18.22 18.62
C LEU A 45 -11.30 -18.74 18.57
N LEU A 46 -10.40 -18.02 17.90
CA LEU A 46 -8.98 -18.40 17.77
C LEU A 46 -8.24 -18.28 19.11
N GLU A 47 -8.55 -17.27 19.92
CA GLU A 47 -7.99 -17.14 21.26
C GLU A 47 -8.41 -18.30 22.16
N LYS A 48 -9.69 -18.69 22.13
CA LYS A 48 -10.16 -19.88 22.87
C LYS A 48 -9.53 -21.17 22.35
N ALA A 49 -9.35 -21.30 21.04
CA ALA A 49 -8.70 -22.46 20.45
C ALA A 49 -7.24 -22.57 20.90
N LYS A 50 -6.53 -21.44 21.04
CA LYS A 50 -5.15 -21.40 21.55
C LYS A 50 -5.03 -21.95 22.98
N ASP A 51 -6.03 -21.72 23.83
CA ASP A 51 -6.02 -22.21 25.21
C ASP A 51 -6.32 -23.71 25.32
N VAL A 52 -7.01 -24.28 24.33
CA VAL A 52 -7.41 -25.70 24.30
C VAL A 52 -6.42 -26.56 23.52
N LEU A 53 -5.85 -26.03 22.44
CA LEU A 53 -5.00 -26.76 21.51
C LEU A 53 -3.51 -26.60 21.86
N GLY A 54 -2.76 -27.69 21.75
CA GLY A 54 -1.30 -27.65 21.85
C GLY A 54 -0.65 -26.95 20.64
N PRO A 55 0.64 -26.55 20.73
CA PRO A 55 1.35 -25.86 19.64
C PRO A 55 1.29 -26.61 18.30
N ASP A 56 1.44 -27.94 18.32
CA ASP A 56 1.44 -28.76 17.11
C ASP A 56 0.05 -28.88 16.47
N GLU A 57 -1.01 -28.81 17.26
CA GLU A 57 -2.40 -28.84 16.78
C GLU A 57 -2.80 -27.49 16.18
N LEU A 58 -2.29 -26.39 16.74
CA LEU A 58 -2.45 -25.04 16.18
C LEU A 58 -1.80 -24.92 14.79
N VAL A 59 -0.60 -25.46 14.59
CA VAL A 59 0.07 -25.45 13.28
C VAL A 59 -0.76 -26.21 12.24
N LYS A 60 -1.25 -27.41 12.58
CA LYS A 60 -2.11 -28.20 11.69
C LYS A 60 -3.43 -27.48 11.37
N PHE A 61 -4.01 -26.80 12.36
CA PHE A 61 -5.22 -26.01 12.17
C PHE A 61 -4.97 -24.81 11.24
N MET A 62 -3.85 -24.09 11.41
CA MET A 62 -3.46 -22.99 10.53
C MET A 62 -3.21 -23.43 9.10
N GLU A 63 -2.61 -24.60 8.89
CA GLU A 63 -2.40 -25.19 7.55
C GLU A 63 -3.71 -25.63 6.88
N ALA A 64 -4.72 -26.02 7.68
CA ALA A 64 -6.02 -26.46 7.19
C ALA A 64 -6.98 -25.29 6.88
N ILE A 65 -6.70 -24.08 7.37
CA ILE A 65 -7.51 -22.90 7.03
C ILE A 65 -7.18 -22.52 5.58
N PRO A 66 -8.14 -22.62 4.63
CA PRO A 66 -7.89 -22.15 3.28
C PRO A 66 -7.57 -20.65 3.34
N PRO A 67 -6.59 -20.17 2.54
CA PRO A 67 -6.24 -18.76 2.53
C PRO A 67 -7.50 -17.95 2.30
N THR A 68 -7.86 -17.11 3.27
CA THR A 68 -9.13 -16.38 3.23
C THR A 68 -9.13 -15.51 1.97
N PRO A 69 -10.03 -15.76 0.99
CA PRO A 69 -10.11 -14.93 -0.20
C PRO A 69 -10.77 -13.62 0.22
N GLY A 70 -9.98 -12.63 0.64
CA GLY A 70 -10.50 -11.29 0.92
C GLY A 70 -9.85 -10.45 2.01
N VAL A 71 -8.78 -10.89 2.69
CA VAL A 71 -8.10 -10.05 3.70
C VAL A 71 -7.14 -9.01 3.06
N GLU A 72 -6.96 -9.00 1.74
CA GLU A 72 -6.33 -7.89 1.03
C GLU A 72 -7.37 -7.01 0.32
N ALA A 73 -8.07 -6.17 1.08
CA ALA A 73 -8.77 -5.00 0.54
C ALA A 73 -7.81 -3.81 0.31
N SER A 74 -6.59 -4.10 -0.16
CA SER A 74 -5.76 -3.13 -0.88
C SER A 74 -6.33 -3.06 -2.28
N ARG A 75 -6.95 -1.92 -2.64
CA ARG A 75 -7.56 -1.63 -3.96
C ARG A 75 -6.83 -2.39 -5.06
N LYS A 76 -7.50 -3.37 -5.69
CA LYS A 76 -6.96 -4.27 -6.73
C LYS A 76 -6.04 -3.50 -7.67
N ARG A 77 -4.74 -3.48 -7.37
CA ARG A 77 -3.71 -3.09 -8.33
C ARG A 77 -3.76 -4.17 -9.42
N PRO A 78 -3.59 -3.80 -10.70
CA PRO A 78 -3.48 -4.78 -11.77
C PRO A 78 -2.53 -5.90 -11.35
N ARG A 79 -2.95 -7.17 -11.52
CA ARG A 79 -2.17 -8.35 -11.13
C ARG A 79 -0.74 -8.22 -11.69
N GLY A 80 0.25 -8.37 -10.83
CA GLY A 80 1.66 -8.23 -11.18
C GLY A 80 2.27 -6.84 -11.00
N ILE A 81 1.60 -5.89 -10.36
CA ILE A 81 2.20 -4.60 -9.97
C ILE A 81 2.55 -4.64 -8.50
N LEU A 82 3.86 -4.61 -8.20
CA LEU A 82 4.33 -4.51 -6.83
C LEU A 82 3.90 -3.17 -6.21
N PRO A 83 3.52 -3.18 -4.92
CA PRO A 83 3.40 -1.98 -4.11
C PRO A 83 4.63 -1.05 -4.19
N PRO A 84 4.44 0.28 -4.11
CA PRO A 84 5.57 1.21 -4.07
C PRO A 84 6.58 0.91 -2.96
N GLU A 85 6.11 0.46 -1.80
CA GLU A 85 6.96 0.05 -0.67
C GLU A 85 7.83 -1.16 -1.03
N ASP A 86 7.24 -2.18 -1.66
CA ASP A 86 7.98 -3.37 -2.10
C ASP A 86 8.98 -3.04 -3.20
N VAL A 87 8.63 -2.10 -4.10
CA VAL A 87 9.58 -1.58 -5.10
C VAL A 87 10.72 -0.82 -4.42
N ALA A 88 10.45 -0.01 -3.39
CA ALA A 88 11.48 0.67 -2.63
C ALA A 88 12.39 -0.34 -1.90
N ALA A 89 11.83 -1.35 -1.25
CA ALA A 89 12.60 -2.42 -0.62
C ALA A 89 13.50 -3.15 -1.64
N ALA A 90 12.98 -3.45 -2.83
CA ALA A 90 13.74 -4.03 -3.92
C ALA A 90 14.89 -3.13 -4.40
N VAL A 91 14.65 -1.83 -4.58
CA VAL A 91 15.70 -0.85 -4.92
C VAL A 91 16.80 -0.84 -3.87
N ARG A 92 16.44 -0.85 -2.59
CA ARG A 92 17.42 -0.88 -1.49
C ARG A 92 18.26 -2.15 -1.56
N ALA A 93 17.64 -3.31 -1.71
CA ALA A 93 18.35 -4.58 -1.86
C ALA A 93 19.32 -4.56 -3.06
N THR A 94 18.84 -4.08 -4.22
CA THR A 94 19.67 -3.94 -5.42
C THR A 94 20.88 -3.03 -5.20
N LEU A 95 20.71 -1.86 -4.60
CA LEU A 95 21.84 -0.94 -4.34
C LEU A 95 22.88 -1.56 -3.40
N LEU A 96 22.43 -2.28 -2.36
CA LEU A 96 23.32 -2.95 -1.42
C LEU A 96 24.08 -4.12 -2.03
N GLU A 97 23.40 -4.93 -2.85
CA GLU A 97 24.03 -6.07 -3.52
C GLU A 97 25.04 -5.63 -4.58
N VAL A 98 24.73 -4.59 -5.36
CA VAL A 98 25.65 -4.06 -6.38
C VAL A 98 26.80 -3.27 -5.72
N GLY A 99 26.56 -2.70 -4.53
CA GLY A 99 27.59 -2.03 -3.75
C GLY A 99 28.04 -0.67 -4.31
N ARG A 100 27.24 -0.04 -5.19
CA ARG A 100 27.52 1.30 -5.73
C ARG A 100 26.24 2.11 -5.97
N PRO A 101 26.32 3.46 -5.99
CA PRO A 101 25.21 4.29 -6.44
C PRO A 101 24.84 3.97 -7.88
N MET A 102 23.54 4.00 -8.17
CA MET A 102 23.02 3.70 -9.49
C MET A 102 22.10 4.81 -9.99
N LYS A 103 22.26 5.17 -11.25
CA LYS A 103 21.34 6.07 -11.93
C LYS A 103 20.00 5.38 -12.13
N ARG A 104 18.95 6.19 -12.30
CA ARG A 104 17.57 5.73 -12.51
C ARG A 104 17.45 4.66 -13.62
N GLY A 105 18.10 4.87 -14.75
CA GLY A 105 18.08 3.92 -15.88
C GLY A 105 18.74 2.59 -15.55
N GLU A 106 19.84 2.61 -14.78
CA GLU A 106 20.52 1.40 -14.32
C GLU A 106 19.65 0.63 -13.32
N LEU A 107 19.02 1.33 -12.37
CA LEU A 107 18.10 0.70 -11.43
C LEU A 107 16.91 0.05 -12.14
N VAL A 108 16.33 0.73 -13.14
CA VAL A 108 15.24 0.13 -13.94
C VAL A 108 15.74 -1.12 -14.66
N ALA A 109 16.91 -1.08 -15.29
CA ALA A 109 17.46 -2.23 -16.00
C ALA A 109 17.72 -3.42 -15.05
N GLU A 110 18.27 -3.14 -13.87
CA GLU A 110 18.59 -4.16 -12.86
C GLU A 110 17.34 -4.75 -12.20
N LEU A 111 16.33 -3.94 -11.88
CA LEU A 111 15.06 -4.46 -11.37
C LEU A 111 14.36 -5.34 -12.42
N MET A 112 14.42 -4.94 -13.68
CA MET A 112 13.85 -5.71 -14.79
C MET A 112 14.58 -7.02 -15.05
N SER A 113 15.91 -7.05 -14.96
CA SER A 113 16.70 -8.30 -15.11
C SER A 113 16.37 -9.32 -14.02
N ARG A 114 16.02 -8.83 -12.82
CA ARG A 114 15.55 -9.61 -11.67
C ARG A 114 14.06 -9.97 -11.71
N GLN A 115 13.38 -9.71 -12.82
CA GLN A 115 11.95 -9.95 -13.00
C GLN A 115 11.05 -9.19 -12.00
N ILE A 116 11.51 -8.06 -11.46
CA ILE A 116 10.75 -7.22 -10.53
C ILE A 116 9.88 -6.26 -11.37
N PRO A 117 8.54 -6.41 -11.37
CA PRO A 117 7.69 -5.66 -12.27
C PRO A 117 7.52 -4.20 -11.83
N LEU A 118 7.90 -3.28 -12.73
CA LEU A 118 7.62 -1.85 -12.59
C LEU A 118 6.40 -1.46 -13.41
N SER A 119 5.46 -0.75 -12.78
CA SER A 119 4.25 -0.27 -13.44
C SER A 119 4.47 0.99 -14.28
N GLY A 120 3.47 1.34 -15.08
CA GLY A 120 3.46 2.57 -15.89
C GLY A 120 4.17 2.45 -17.24
N LYS A 121 3.80 3.35 -18.16
CA LYS A 121 4.41 3.43 -19.51
C LYS A 121 5.87 3.86 -19.45
N ASP A 122 6.19 4.76 -18.52
CA ASP A 122 7.54 5.26 -18.28
C ASP A 122 8.04 4.76 -16.92
N LYS A 123 8.80 3.65 -16.96
CA LYS A 123 9.36 2.99 -15.77
C LYS A 123 10.37 3.88 -15.05
N ASN A 124 11.15 4.67 -15.78
CA ASN A 124 12.10 5.60 -15.18
C ASN A 124 11.35 6.65 -14.35
N LYS A 125 10.37 7.33 -14.95
CA LYS A 125 9.58 8.34 -14.25
C LYS A 125 8.85 7.75 -13.04
N ASN A 126 8.29 6.56 -13.18
CA ASN A 126 7.62 5.88 -12.06
C ASN A 126 8.60 5.58 -10.93
N LEU A 127 9.72 4.92 -11.22
CA LEU A 127 10.73 4.58 -10.22
C LEU A 127 11.26 5.84 -9.50
N GLY A 128 11.53 6.91 -10.26
CA GLY A 128 11.93 8.19 -9.69
C GLY A 128 10.89 8.77 -8.73
N THR A 129 9.61 8.63 -9.06
CA THR A 129 8.50 9.07 -8.18
C THR A 129 8.43 8.22 -6.91
N ILE A 130 8.64 6.91 -7.02
CA ILE A 130 8.69 6.01 -5.85
C ILE A 130 9.84 6.43 -4.95
N ILE A 131 11.07 6.51 -5.47
CA ILE A 131 12.26 6.90 -4.67
C ILE A 131 12.06 8.27 -4.00
N TRP A 132 11.51 9.26 -4.73
CA TRP A 132 11.25 10.59 -4.18
C TRP A 132 10.24 10.59 -3.00
N ARG A 133 9.28 9.66 -2.99
CA ARG A 133 8.31 9.49 -1.89
C ARG A 133 8.90 8.78 -0.67
N HIS A 134 10.11 8.25 -0.77
CA HIS A 134 10.80 7.52 0.29
C HIS A 134 12.11 8.24 0.66
N PRO A 135 12.07 9.53 1.01
CA PRO A 135 13.28 10.31 1.29
C PRO A 135 14.09 9.74 2.45
N GLN A 136 13.45 9.07 3.41
CA GLN A 136 14.10 8.42 4.55
C GLN A 136 14.96 7.20 4.16
N HIS A 137 14.74 6.60 2.99
CA HIS A 137 15.46 5.39 2.56
C HIS A 137 16.57 5.69 1.55
N PHE A 138 16.46 6.79 0.81
CA PHE A 138 17.36 7.08 -0.29
C PHE A 138 17.94 8.50 -0.23
N VAL A 139 19.16 8.61 -0.75
CA VAL A 139 19.85 9.88 -1.00
C VAL A 139 20.23 9.95 -2.47
N SER A 140 20.12 11.14 -3.06
CA SER A 140 20.61 11.41 -4.41
C SER A 140 22.02 11.96 -4.30
N LEU A 141 22.99 11.25 -4.86
CA LEU A 141 24.38 11.66 -4.94
C LEU A 141 24.64 12.27 -6.32
N GLU A 142 25.11 13.51 -6.34
CA GLU A 142 25.31 14.27 -7.59
C GLU A 142 26.26 13.53 -8.54
N GLY A 143 25.86 13.39 -9.81
CA GLY A 143 26.61 12.67 -10.85
C GLY A 143 26.62 11.13 -10.73
N LEU A 144 26.40 10.59 -9.53
CA LEU A 144 26.52 9.16 -9.23
C LEU A 144 25.18 8.41 -9.25
N GLY A 145 24.08 9.06 -8.84
CA GLY A 145 22.74 8.45 -8.82
C GLY A 145 22.20 8.28 -7.41
N TYR A 146 21.40 7.25 -7.17
CA TYR A 146 20.76 7.00 -5.88
C TYR A 146 21.59 6.04 -5.02
N TRP A 147 21.62 6.30 -3.72
CA TRP A 147 22.23 5.44 -2.71
C TRP A 147 21.30 5.28 -1.50
N VAL A 148 21.59 4.26 -0.68
CA VAL A 148 20.85 3.95 0.54
C VAL A 148 21.26 4.91 1.65
N ARG A 149 20.28 5.61 2.25
CA ARG A 149 20.54 6.72 3.17
C ARG A 149 21.22 6.29 4.47
N ASP A 150 20.88 5.13 5.01
CA ASP A 150 21.38 4.63 6.29
C ASP A 150 22.72 3.87 6.16
N VAL A 151 23.34 3.85 4.97
CA VAL A 151 24.52 3.03 4.70
C VAL A 151 25.66 3.90 4.19
N PRO A 152 26.82 3.93 4.89
CA PRO A 152 27.97 4.71 4.44
C PRO A 152 28.54 4.15 3.14
N LEU A 153 28.99 5.07 2.28
CA LEU A 153 29.75 4.78 1.08
C LEU A 153 31.12 5.45 1.22
N PRO A 154 32.19 4.69 1.54
CA PRO A 154 33.50 5.25 1.86
C PRO A 154 34.00 6.25 0.82
N GLY A 155 34.38 7.45 1.27
CA GLY A 155 34.90 8.53 0.42
C GLY A 155 33.86 9.28 -0.40
N VAL A 156 32.57 8.90 -0.34
CA VAL A 156 31.50 9.50 -1.14
C VAL A 156 30.35 10.00 -0.28
N TYR A 157 29.87 9.19 0.66
CA TYR A 157 28.69 9.50 1.46
C TYR A 157 28.82 8.96 2.88
N THR A 158 28.50 9.81 3.86
CA THR A 158 28.39 9.44 5.27
C THR A 158 26.98 9.79 5.74
N PRO A 159 26.22 8.85 6.32
CA PRO A 159 24.89 9.14 6.86
C PRO A 159 24.98 10.22 7.93
N GLU A 160 24.14 11.24 7.81
CA GLU A 160 23.91 12.20 8.89
C GLU A 160 22.96 11.54 9.89
N GLY A 161 23.41 11.39 11.14
CA GLY A 161 22.63 10.80 12.23
C GLY A 161 21.54 11.71 12.74
#